data_AF-A0A0Q8EK56-F1
#
_entry.id   AF-A0A0Q8EK56-F1
#
_cell.length_a   1.000
_cell.length_b   1.000
_cell.length_c   1.000
_cell.angle_alpha   90.00
_cell.angle_beta   90.00
_cell.angle_gamma   90.00
#
_symmetry.space_group_name_H-M   'P 1'
#
loop_
_entity.id
_entity.type
_entity.pdbx_description
1 polymer ?
#
loop_
_entity_poly.entity_id
_entity_poly.type
_entity_poly.pdbx_seq_one_letter_code
_entity_poly.pdbx_strand_id
1 'polypeptide(L)'
;MRVLFLVLAAFTSMPCLAHEASSQGWQREHLGDYVSDPGEPLPVFLLRLGETLHVFTRNSGNEACGAIAHDGERYGLSLYTDGVPHGCAINTSEVPAGFTFVGETLHSHPWQKVLDMTSAARAWSHFYRDGNGTAPTLRNDGSSGFSRADLAGGPGWLVAKGQLLHQARGRTTRHGEVTGK
;
A
#
# COMPACT_ATOMS: atom_id res chain seq x y z
N MET A 1 52.00 7.44 52.82
CA MET A 1 51.87 6.98 51.42
C MET A 1 50.77 5.94 51.35
N ARG A 2 49.63 6.24 50.71
CA ARG A 2 48.59 5.26 50.37
C ARG A 2 48.26 5.47 48.89
N VAL A 3 48.55 4.46 48.08
CA VAL A 3 48.29 4.40 46.64
C VAL A 3 46.85 3.97 46.44
N LEU A 4 46.04 4.80 45.79
CA LEU A 4 44.66 4.49 45.41
C LEU A 4 44.67 4.03 43.95
N PHE A 5 44.33 2.76 43.72
CA PHE A 5 44.16 2.20 42.37
C PHE A 5 42.75 2.50 41.85
N LEU A 6 42.70 3.12 40.67
CA LEU A 6 41.51 3.40 39.88
C LEU A 6 41.16 2.13 39.07
N VAL A 7 39.92 1.64 39.17
CA VAL A 7 39.40 0.57 38.29
C VAL A 7 38.39 1.21 37.34
N LEU A 8 38.76 1.32 36.06
CA LEU A 8 37.87 1.71 34.97
C LEU A 8 37.13 0.46 34.49
N ALA A 9 35.81 0.38 34.71
CA ALA A 9 34.96 -0.64 34.10
C ALA A 9 34.44 -0.13 32.75
N ALA A 10 34.94 -0.70 31.66
CA ALA A 10 34.42 -0.45 30.32
C ALA A 10 33.16 -1.30 30.10
N PHE A 11 31.99 -0.66 30.08
CA PHE A 11 30.73 -1.29 29.67
C PHE A 11 30.62 -1.24 28.14
N THR A 12 30.85 -2.37 27.48
CA THR A 12 30.49 -2.55 26.07
C THR A 12 29.01 -2.90 25.97
N SER A 13 28.18 -1.90 25.68
CA SER A 13 26.77 -2.08 25.36
C SER A 13 26.64 -2.70 23.96
N MET A 14 26.24 -3.97 23.90
CA MET A 14 25.82 -4.59 22.63
C MET A 14 24.41 -4.11 22.26
N PRO A 15 24.17 -3.62 21.03
CA PRO A 15 22.83 -3.32 20.57
C PRO A 15 22.04 -4.62 20.39
N CYS A 16 20.96 -4.78 21.16
CA CYS A 16 19.96 -5.80 20.96
C CYS A 16 19.07 -5.36 19.79
N LEU A 17 19.37 -5.85 18.58
CA LEU A 17 18.46 -5.70 17.44
C LEU A 17 17.35 -6.74 17.58
N ALA A 18 16.27 -6.36 18.27
CA ALA A 18 15.04 -7.13 18.28
C ALA A 18 14.38 -7.02 16.90
N HIS A 19 14.54 -8.06 16.09
CA HIS A 19 13.76 -8.25 14.88
C HIS A 19 12.41 -8.84 15.32
N GLU A 20 11.38 -8.01 15.50
CA GLU A 20 10.02 -8.51 15.68
C GLU A 20 9.57 -9.17 14.37
N ALA A 21 9.67 -10.51 14.33
CA ALA A 21 9.04 -11.28 13.28
C ALA A 21 7.52 -11.08 13.39
N SER A 22 6.90 -10.54 12.33
CA SER A 22 5.45 -10.43 12.21
C SER A 22 4.80 -11.79 12.48
N SER A 23 4.11 -11.90 13.62
CA SER A 23 3.45 -13.14 14.06
C SER A 23 2.17 -13.46 13.27
N GLN A 24 1.81 -12.63 12.28
CA GLN A 24 0.50 -12.68 11.65
C GLN A 24 0.47 -13.48 10.34
N GLY A 25 1.63 -13.89 9.81
CA GLY A 25 1.72 -14.78 8.64
C GLY A 25 1.69 -14.07 7.27
N TRP A 26 1.53 -12.74 7.27
CA TRP A 26 1.89 -11.85 6.16
C TRP A 26 2.70 -10.67 6.71
N GLN A 27 3.29 -9.86 5.82
CA GLN A 27 4.07 -8.69 6.20
C GLN A 27 3.62 -7.49 5.39
N ARG A 28 3.29 -6.42 6.11
CA ARG A 28 3.13 -5.10 5.50
C ARG A 28 4.49 -4.48 5.23
N GLU A 29 4.67 -3.93 4.04
CA GLU A 29 5.90 -3.30 3.58
C GLU A 29 5.61 -1.88 3.08
N HIS A 30 6.48 -0.93 3.43
CA HIS A 30 6.48 0.42 2.87
C HIS A 30 7.27 0.40 1.56
N LEU A 31 6.61 0.79 0.46
CA LEU A 31 7.17 0.78 -0.89
C LEU A 31 7.81 2.13 -1.26
N GLY A 32 7.46 3.20 -0.55
CA GLY A 32 8.04 4.52 -0.73
C GLY A 32 7.04 5.65 -0.49
N ASP A 33 7.59 6.86 -0.36
CA ASP A 33 6.82 8.11 -0.26
C ASP A 33 6.90 8.88 -1.57
N TYR A 34 5.74 9.33 -2.04
CA TYR A 34 5.59 10.02 -3.31
C TYR A 34 4.90 11.36 -3.08
N VAL A 35 5.46 12.41 -3.67
CA VAL A 35 4.94 13.78 -3.55
C VAL A 35 4.81 14.37 -4.96
N SER A 36 3.75 15.14 -5.17
CA SER A 36 3.49 15.86 -6.41
C SER A 36 4.38 17.09 -6.52
N ASP A 37 4.52 17.62 -7.74
CA ASP A 37 5.05 18.97 -7.89
C ASP A 37 4.05 20.00 -7.30
N PRO A 38 4.52 21.18 -6.84
CA PRO A 38 3.64 22.27 -6.43
C PRO A 38 2.58 22.63 -7.49
N GLY A 39 1.31 22.60 -7.10
CA GLY A 39 0.20 22.90 -8.00
C GLY A 39 -0.08 21.84 -9.08
N GLU A 40 0.61 20.70 -9.07
CA GLU A 40 0.33 19.57 -9.95
C GLU A 40 -1.10 19.06 -9.70
N PRO A 41 -1.99 18.97 -10.71
CA PRO A 41 -3.32 18.44 -10.52
C PRO A 41 -3.27 16.97 -10.07
N LEU A 42 -4.10 16.59 -9.10
CA LEU A 42 -4.13 15.22 -8.56
C LEU A 42 -4.16 14.12 -9.65
N PRO A 43 -4.99 14.20 -10.71
CA PRO A 43 -5.00 13.14 -11.73
C PRO A 43 -3.68 13.00 -12.49
N VAL A 44 -2.92 14.08 -12.65
CA VAL A 44 -1.61 14.07 -13.33
C VAL A 44 -0.56 13.40 -12.43
N PHE A 45 -0.52 13.81 -11.15
CA PHE A 45 0.32 13.17 -10.13
C PHE A 45 0.06 11.66 -10.04
N LEU A 46 -1.22 11.27 -9.94
CA LEU A 46 -1.61 9.87 -9.82
C LEU A 46 -1.38 9.06 -11.10
N LEU A 47 -1.36 9.69 -12.28
CA LEU A 47 -1.04 8.99 -13.52
C LEU A 47 0.45 8.57 -13.53
N ARG A 48 1.34 9.50 -13.15
CA ARG A 48 2.77 9.23 -12.99
C ARG A 48 3.03 8.20 -11.90
N LEU A 49 2.39 8.33 -10.74
CA LEU A 49 2.48 7.34 -9.66
C LEU A 49 1.92 5.99 -10.09
N GLY A 50 0.86 6.00 -10.90
CA GLY A 50 0.19 4.79 -11.37
C GLY A 50 1.06 3.88 -12.23
N GLU A 51 2.07 4.42 -12.92
CA GLU A 51 3.10 3.60 -13.59
C GLU A 51 3.87 2.74 -12.59
N THR A 52 4.25 3.33 -11.45
CA THR A 52 4.96 2.63 -10.37
C THR A 52 4.10 1.52 -9.77
N LEU A 53 2.83 1.81 -9.44
CA LEU A 53 1.89 0.79 -8.95
C LEU A 53 1.67 -0.30 -9.99
N HIS A 54 1.52 0.07 -11.27
CA HIS A 54 1.31 -0.90 -12.34
C HIS A 54 2.47 -1.87 -12.45
N VAL A 55 3.71 -1.37 -12.46
CA VAL A 55 4.94 -2.19 -12.52
C VAL A 55 5.07 -3.06 -11.26
N PHE A 56 4.86 -2.50 -10.07
CA PHE A 56 4.92 -3.27 -8.82
C PHE A 56 3.93 -4.43 -8.82
N THR A 57 2.66 -4.13 -9.09
CA THR A 57 1.56 -5.12 -9.11
C THR A 57 1.82 -6.16 -10.18
N ARG A 58 2.42 -5.75 -11.29
CA ARG A 58 2.78 -6.63 -12.39
C ARG A 58 3.85 -7.65 -12.01
N ASN A 59 4.89 -7.19 -11.34
CA ASN A 59 6.02 -8.03 -11.02
C ASN A 59 5.76 -8.93 -9.82
N SER A 60 5.00 -8.43 -8.84
CA SER A 60 4.72 -9.16 -7.59
C SER A 60 3.45 -10.00 -7.62
N GLY A 61 2.45 -9.59 -8.42
CA GLY A 61 1.08 -10.10 -8.33
C GLY A 61 0.29 -9.58 -7.12
N ASN A 62 0.88 -8.71 -6.29
CA ASN A 62 0.27 -8.17 -5.07
C ASN A 62 -0.34 -6.79 -5.29
N GLU A 63 -1.35 -6.45 -4.49
CA GLU A 63 -1.88 -5.10 -4.44
C GLU A 63 -0.92 -4.16 -3.71
N ALA A 64 -0.90 -2.89 -4.13
CA ALA A 64 -0.29 -1.79 -3.38
C ALA A 64 -1.34 -0.71 -3.17
N CYS A 65 -1.24 0.01 -2.06
CA CYS A 65 -2.21 1.02 -1.67
C CYS A 65 -1.61 2.13 -0.82
N GLY A 66 -2.34 3.24 -0.71
CA GLY A 66 -2.03 4.31 0.22
C GLY A 66 -3.14 5.36 0.31
N ALA A 67 -3.05 6.17 1.35
CA ALA A 67 -3.97 7.27 1.60
C ALA A 67 -3.48 8.54 0.88
N ILE A 68 -4.35 9.21 0.12
CA ILE A 68 -4.01 10.47 -0.54
C ILE A 68 -4.07 11.59 0.48
N ALA A 69 -3.02 12.40 0.54
CA ALA A 69 -2.88 13.50 1.47
C ALA A 69 -2.45 14.78 0.75
N HIS A 70 -2.59 15.93 1.42
CA HIS A 70 -2.22 17.23 0.87
C HIS A 70 -1.61 18.11 1.97
N ASP A 71 -0.59 18.91 1.63
CA ASP A 71 0.11 19.82 2.57
C ASP A 71 -0.33 21.29 2.46
N GLY A 72 -1.20 21.59 1.49
CA GLY A 72 -1.63 22.95 1.14
C GLY A 72 -1.20 23.39 -0.25
N GLU A 73 -0.17 22.75 -0.82
CA GLU A 73 0.40 23.07 -2.13
C GLU A 73 0.61 21.82 -3.01
N ARG A 74 0.85 20.65 -2.40
CA ARG A 74 1.19 19.39 -3.04
C ARG A 74 0.34 18.26 -2.53
N TYR A 75 0.13 17.26 -3.37
CA TYR A 75 -0.38 15.95 -2.98
C TYR A 75 0.76 15.02 -2.54
N GLY A 76 0.47 14.11 -1.63
CA GLY A 76 1.42 13.13 -1.11
C GLY A 76 0.76 11.80 -0.81
N LEU A 77 1.52 10.72 -0.94
CA LEU A 77 1.08 9.36 -0.66
C LEU A 77 2.25 8.50 -0.20
N SER A 78 2.08 7.79 0.91
CA SER A 78 2.98 6.72 1.34
C SER A 78 2.39 5.40 0.83
N LEU A 79 3.10 4.71 -0.05
CA LEU A 79 2.64 3.43 -0.61
C LEU A 79 3.05 2.27 0.27
N TYR A 80 2.13 1.34 0.44
CA TYR A 80 2.33 0.09 1.15
C TYR A 80 1.80 -1.08 0.34
N THR A 81 2.26 -2.27 0.67
CA THR A 81 1.65 -3.55 0.29
C THR A 81 1.52 -4.41 1.52
N ASP A 82 0.47 -5.24 1.57
CA ASP A 82 0.38 -6.33 2.56
C ASP A 82 0.94 -7.65 2.01
N GLY A 83 1.52 -7.63 0.82
CA GLY A 83 2.12 -8.81 0.18
C GLY A 83 1.10 -9.85 -0.26
N VAL A 84 -0.14 -9.43 -0.55
CA VAL A 84 -1.24 -10.31 -0.95
C VAL A 84 -1.96 -9.78 -2.22
N PRO A 85 -2.58 -10.65 -3.03
CA PRO A 85 -3.12 -10.28 -4.34
C PRO A 85 -4.56 -9.74 -4.30
N HIS A 86 -5.27 -9.84 -3.18
CA HIS A 86 -6.72 -9.58 -3.08
C HIS A 86 -7.09 -8.59 -1.97
N GLY A 87 -6.09 -7.88 -1.44
CA GLY A 87 -6.31 -6.89 -0.41
C GLY A 87 -5.07 -6.06 -0.12
N CYS A 88 -5.31 -4.82 0.30
CA CYS A 88 -4.29 -3.94 0.83
C CYS A 88 -4.95 -3.01 1.86
N ALA A 89 -4.55 -3.14 3.12
CA ALA A 89 -5.09 -2.32 4.19
C ALA A 89 -4.59 -0.87 4.05
N ILE A 90 -5.48 0.09 4.26
CA ILE A 90 -5.12 1.51 4.20
C ILE A 90 -5.31 2.11 5.59
N ASN A 91 -4.24 2.70 6.12
CA ASN A 91 -4.30 3.50 7.33
C ASN A 91 -4.23 4.99 6.95
N THR A 92 -5.26 5.76 7.28
CA THR A 92 -5.37 7.16 6.87
C THR A 92 -4.39 8.09 7.58
N SER A 93 -3.74 7.63 8.65
CA SER A 93 -2.63 8.35 9.28
C SER A 93 -1.26 8.06 8.65
N GLU A 94 -1.15 7.04 7.79
CA GLU A 94 0.09 6.70 7.08
C GLU A 94 0.25 7.58 5.83
N VAL A 95 0.56 8.84 6.08
CA VAL A 95 0.77 9.86 5.04
C VAL A 95 2.13 10.54 5.24
N PRO A 96 2.71 11.15 4.21
CA PRO A 96 3.98 11.86 4.35
C PRO A 96 3.91 12.95 5.44
N ALA A 97 5.02 13.18 6.14
CA ALA A 97 5.07 14.14 7.24
C ALA A 97 4.64 15.55 6.79
N GLY A 98 3.73 16.17 7.55
CA GLY A 98 3.17 17.49 7.23
C GLY A 98 1.97 17.47 6.28
N PHE A 99 1.58 16.31 5.76
CA PHE A 99 0.40 16.15 4.91
C PHE A 99 -0.82 15.74 5.74
N THR A 100 -2.01 16.10 5.25
CA THR A 100 -3.30 15.70 5.84
C THR A 100 -4.11 14.90 4.83
N PHE A 101 -4.69 13.78 5.27
CA PHE A 101 -5.54 12.93 4.44
C PHE A 101 -6.71 13.71 3.82
N VAL A 102 -6.96 13.53 2.51
CA VAL A 102 -7.98 14.29 1.77
C VAL A 102 -9.32 13.56 1.63
N GLY A 103 -9.45 12.36 2.19
CA GLY A 103 -10.69 11.57 2.09
C GLY A 103 -10.73 10.57 0.93
N GLU A 104 -9.64 10.43 0.18
CA GLU A 104 -9.55 9.53 -0.97
C GLU A 104 -8.31 8.63 -0.89
N THR A 105 -8.42 7.42 -1.42
CA THR A 105 -7.34 6.42 -1.40
C THR A 105 -6.90 6.07 -2.82
N LEU A 106 -5.72 5.48 -2.96
CA LEU A 106 -5.26 4.84 -4.20
C LEU A 106 -4.92 3.39 -3.90
N HIS A 107 -5.35 2.46 -4.76
CA HIS A 107 -4.82 1.10 -4.77
C HIS A 107 -4.66 0.54 -6.19
N SER A 108 -4.06 -0.64 -6.30
CA SER A 108 -3.88 -1.35 -7.57
C SER A 108 -4.44 -2.77 -7.53
N HIS A 109 -4.88 -3.27 -8.67
CA HIS A 109 -5.33 -4.65 -8.83
C HIS A 109 -4.41 -5.46 -9.75
N PRO A 110 -4.13 -6.74 -9.41
CA PRO A 110 -3.52 -7.69 -10.34
C PRO A 110 -4.40 -7.90 -11.59
N TRP A 111 -3.79 -8.30 -12.72
CA TRP A 111 -4.55 -8.57 -13.96
C TRP A 111 -5.13 -9.98 -14.02
N GLN A 112 -4.62 -10.89 -13.20
CA GLN A 112 -4.99 -12.29 -13.21
C GLN A 112 -6.48 -12.40 -12.91
N LYS A 113 -7.23 -13.19 -13.68
CA LYS A 113 -8.67 -13.40 -13.46
C LYS A 113 -8.95 -14.30 -12.24
N VAL A 114 -7.95 -15.10 -11.86
CA VAL A 114 -7.98 -16.01 -10.72
C VAL A 114 -6.72 -15.75 -9.92
N LEU A 115 -6.86 -15.56 -8.62
CA LEU A 115 -5.79 -15.31 -7.68
C LEU A 115 -5.53 -16.58 -6.88
N ASP A 116 -4.27 -16.97 -6.77
CA ASP A 116 -3.87 -18.07 -5.91
C ASP A 116 -3.80 -17.60 -4.46
N MET A 117 -4.48 -18.32 -3.57
CA MET A 117 -4.44 -17.99 -2.15
C MET A 117 -3.19 -18.62 -1.55
N THR A 118 -2.12 -17.83 -1.39
CA THR A 118 -0.91 -18.24 -0.67
C THR A 118 -1.20 -18.40 0.83
N SER A 119 -0.22 -18.89 1.60
CA SER A 119 -0.32 -18.89 3.07
C SER A 119 -0.52 -17.49 3.63
N ALA A 120 0.20 -16.50 3.09
CA ALA A 120 0.08 -15.09 3.47
C ALA A 120 -1.31 -14.53 3.14
N ALA A 121 -1.84 -14.79 1.93
CA ALA A 121 -3.17 -14.36 1.53
C ALA A 121 -4.26 -14.93 2.46
N ARG A 122 -4.18 -16.21 2.81
CA ARG A 122 -5.12 -16.82 3.77
C ARG A 122 -5.00 -16.23 5.17
N ALA A 123 -3.78 -16.00 5.65
CA ALA A 123 -3.55 -15.41 6.95
C ALA A 123 -4.13 -13.98 7.04
N TRP A 124 -3.89 -13.18 6.01
CA TRP A 124 -4.49 -11.84 5.85
C TRP A 124 -6.02 -11.91 5.88
N SER A 125 -6.61 -12.80 5.08
CA SER A 125 -8.06 -13.02 5.06
C SER A 125 -8.66 -13.44 6.40
N HIS A 126 -7.96 -14.28 7.16
CA HIS A 126 -8.39 -14.67 8.50
C HIS A 126 -8.36 -13.49 9.47
N PHE A 127 -7.33 -12.65 9.40
CA PHE A 127 -7.22 -11.47 10.25
C PHE A 127 -8.29 -10.42 9.94
N TYR A 128 -8.46 -10.06 8.67
CA TYR A 128 -9.45 -9.06 8.24
C TYR A 128 -10.88 -9.62 8.13
N ARG A 129 -11.05 -10.94 8.29
CA ARG A 129 -12.34 -11.65 8.28
C ARG A 129 -13.15 -11.40 7.01
N ASP A 130 -12.48 -11.39 5.87
CA ASP A 130 -13.07 -11.15 4.54
C ASP A 130 -13.85 -12.37 3.97
N GLY A 131 -13.78 -13.52 4.67
CA GLY A 131 -14.44 -14.76 4.28
C GLY A 131 -13.65 -15.66 3.32
N ASN A 132 -12.43 -15.27 2.92
CA ASN A 132 -11.66 -15.98 1.90
C ASN A 132 -10.58 -16.92 2.46
N GLY A 133 -10.40 -16.97 3.78
CA GLY A 133 -9.26 -17.66 4.42
C GLY A 133 -9.14 -19.16 4.15
N THR A 134 -10.21 -19.84 3.73
CA THR A 134 -10.19 -21.27 3.38
C THR A 134 -10.18 -21.54 1.87
N ALA A 135 -10.29 -20.51 1.04
CA ALA A 135 -10.35 -20.69 -0.40
C ALA A 135 -8.96 -21.06 -0.95
N PRO A 136 -8.87 -22.02 -1.90
CA PRO A 136 -7.61 -22.29 -2.60
C PRO A 136 -7.29 -21.20 -3.64
N THR A 137 -8.33 -20.61 -4.23
CA THR A 137 -8.25 -19.54 -5.23
C THR A 137 -9.41 -18.58 -5.07
N LEU A 138 -9.25 -17.35 -5.57
CA LEU A 138 -10.31 -16.34 -5.66
C LEU A 138 -10.51 -15.88 -7.10
N ARG A 139 -11.75 -15.56 -7.45
CA ARG A 139 -12.01 -14.83 -8.68
C ARG A 139 -11.65 -13.36 -8.47
N ASN A 140 -10.82 -12.82 -9.35
CA ASN A 140 -10.50 -11.40 -9.34
C ASN A 140 -11.59 -10.61 -10.09
N ASP A 141 -12.68 -10.31 -9.39
CA ASP A 141 -13.78 -9.50 -9.91
C ASP A 141 -13.35 -8.04 -10.19
N GLY A 142 -12.18 -7.61 -9.68
CA GLY A 142 -11.56 -6.30 -9.90
C GLY A 142 -10.51 -6.25 -11.02
N SER A 143 -10.25 -7.35 -11.74
CA SER A 143 -9.11 -7.46 -12.68
C SER A 143 -9.05 -6.37 -13.77
N SER A 144 -10.14 -5.64 -14.03
CA SER A 144 -10.19 -4.53 -14.99
C SER A 144 -10.87 -3.26 -14.46
N GLY A 145 -11.09 -3.14 -13.15
CA GLY A 145 -11.79 -2.01 -12.56
C GLY A 145 -12.16 -2.23 -11.09
N PHE A 146 -12.98 -1.34 -10.54
CA PHE A 146 -13.38 -1.42 -9.14
C PHE A 146 -14.20 -2.69 -8.87
N SER A 147 -13.80 -3.43 -7.84
CA SER A 147 -14.56 -4.54 -7.29
C SER A 147 -15.81 -4.01 -6.57
N ARG A 148 -16.77 -4.90 -6.24
CA ARG A 148 -17.93 -4.51 -5.43
C ARG A 148 -17.51 -4.02 -4.04
N ALA A 149 -16.45 -4.59 -3.47
CA ALA A 149 -15.93 -4.17 -2.17
C ALA A 149 -15.35 -2.76 -2.25
N ASP A 150 -14.61 -2.44 -3.31
CA ASP A 150 -14.04 -1.09 -3.50
C ASP A 150 -15.15 -0.06 -3.64
N LEU A 151 -16.19 -0.37 -4.41
CA LEU A 151 -17.34 0.52 -4.58
C LEU A 151 -18.04 0.81 -3.24
N ALA A 152 -18.04 -0.15 -2.32
CA ALA A 152 -18.59 0.00 -0.97
C ALA A 152 -17.65 0.75 -0.01
N GLY A 153 -16.35 0.75 -0.28
CA GLY A 153 -15.33 1.45 0.51
C GLY A 153 -15.36 2.97 0.39
N GLY A 154 -15.99 3.51 -0.65
CA GLY A 154 -16.16 4.94 -0.87
C GLY A 154 -15.34 5.47 -2.06
N PRO A 155 -15.20 6.80 -2.18
CA PRO A 155 -14.42 7.44 -3.23
C PRO A 155 -12.95 7.03 -3.20
N GLY A 156 -12.37 6.82 -4.37
CA GLY A 156 -10.98 6.42 -4.48
C GLY A 156 -10.51 6.19 -5.90
N TRP A 157 -9.20 6.01 -6.01
CA TRP A 157 -8.46 5.83 -7.25
C TRP A 157 -7.98 4.40 -7.37
N LEU A 158 -7.96 3.90 -8.59
CA LEU A 158 -7.56 2.53 -8.88
C LEU A 158 -6.65 2.48 -10.10
N VAL A 159 -5.55 1.76 -9.96
CA VAL A 159 -4.74 1.27 -11.08
C VAL A 159 -5.14 -0.16 -11.40
N ALA A 160 -5.83 -0.36 -12.53
CA ALA A 160 -6.23 -1.69 -12.98
C ALA A 160 -6.07 -1.82 -14.49
N LYS A 161 -5.52 -2.96 -14.93
CA LYS A 161 -5.32 -3.28 -16.35
C LYS A 161 -4.62 -2.15 -17.15
N GLY A 162 -3.60 -1.54 -16.56
CA GLY A 162 -2.81 -0.47 -17.18
C GLY A 162 -3.55 0.85 -17.31
N GLN A 163 -4.55 1.12 -16.45
CA GLN A 163 -5.38 2.32 -16.53
C GLN A 163 -5.53 2.95 -15.15
N LEU A 164 -5.52 4.29 -15.10
CA LEU A 164 -5.93 5.05 -13.93
C LEU A 164 -7.44 5.30 -13.99
N LEU A 165 -8.13 4.85 -12.95
CA LEU A 165 -9.56 4.98 -12.76
C LEU A 165 -9.84 5.77 -11.48
N HIS A 166 -10.95 6.50 -11.46
CA HIS A 166 -11.43 7.18 -10.27
C HIS A 166 -12.89 6.81 -10.08
N GLN A 167 -13.27 6.46 -8.86
CA GLN A 167 -14.65 6.29 -8.46
C GLN A 167 -15.03 7.42 -7.51
N ALA A 168 -16.14 8.10 -7.83
CA ALA A 168 -16.77 9.04 -6.92
C ALA A 168 -18.27 9.12 -7.22
N ARG A 169 -19.09 9.24 -6.17
CA ARG A 169 -20.55 9.44 -6.27
C ARG A 169 -21.24 8.40 -7.17
N GLY A 170 -20.81 7.14 -7.07
CA GLY A 170 -21.37 6.02 -7.83
C GLY A 170 -21.01 6.01 -9.33
N ARG A 171 -20.03 6.82 -9.76
CA ARG A 171 -19.52 6.83 -11.14
C ARG A 171 -18.04 6.49 -11.18
N THR A 172 -17.64 5.74 -12.19
CA THR A 172 -16.22 5.49 -12.50
C THR A 172 -15.82 6.31 -13.73
N THR A 173 -14.75 7.08 -13.62
CA THR A 173 -14.12 7.82 -14.71
C THR A 173 -12.74 7.25 -15.01
N ARG A 174 -12.37 7.22 -16.29
CA ARG A 174 -11.04 6.83 -16.76
C ARG A 174 -10.22 8.09 -16.98
N HIS A 175 -9.03 8.15 -16.38
CA HIS A 175 -8.16 9.32 -16.42
C HIS A 175 -6.97 9.17 -17.38
N GLY A 176 -6.59 7.95 -17.73
CA GLY A 176 -5.53 7.70 -18.70
C GLY A 176 -4.94 6.30 -18.60
N GLU A 177 -4.04 5.99 -19.51
CA GLU A 177 -3.24 4.76 -19.45
C GLU A 177 -2.03 4.98 -18.54
N VAL A 178 -1.70 3.96 -17.75
CA VAL A 178 -0.46 3.91 -16.96
C VAL A 178 0.48 2.90 -17.62
N THR A 179 1.14 3.33 -18.70
CA THR A 179 2.05 2.47 -19.44
C THR A 179 3.45 2.56 -18.84
N GLY A 180 3.87 1.52 -18.13
CA GLY A 180 5.29 1.29 -17.90
C GLY A 180 5.93 0.91 -19.23
N LYS A 181 6.88 1.71 -19.72
CA LYS A 181 7.72 1.33 -20.86
C LYS A 181 8.55 0.09 -20.54
#